data_AF-A0A6V8CLN5-F1
#
_entry.id   AF-A0A6V8CLN5-F1
#
_cell.length_a   1.000
_cell.length_b   1.000
_cell.length_c   1.000
_cell.angle_alpha   90.00
_cell.angle_beta   90.00
_cell.angle_gamma   90.00
#
_symmetry.space_group_name_H-M   'P 1'
#
loop_
_entity.id
_entity.type
_entity.pdbx_description
1 polymer ?
#
loop_
_entity_poly.entity_id
_entity_poly.type
_entity_poly.pdbx_seq_one_letter_code
_entity_poly.pdbx_strand_id
1 'polypeptide(L)'
;ACEKADEIREIIERVSGRELSKDWFPYNPIGADGSMDDVLVTGFEWPYVHWTQRGLEGKSDLRKAEGKLPWRIDWPARWGWIGITCEPFGKDHGTAGGSYSTGREISKLFGDEPPMPLTYEWISLRGQGAMSSSTGNTIGP
;
A
#
# COMPACT_ATOMS: atom_id res chain seq x y z
N ALA A 1 8.15 -3.92 8.34
CA ALA A 1 7.14 -4.48 7.41
C ALA A 1 7.42 -5.94 7.10
N CYS A 2 8.55 -6.30 6.48
CA CYS A 2 8.91 -7.69 6.14
C CYS A 2 8.89 -8.65 7.35
N GLU A 3 9.38 -8.20 8.51
CA GLU A 3 9.35 -8.98 9.76
C GLU A 3 7.95 -9.25 10.32
N LYS A 4 6.93 -8.50 9.86
CA LYS A 4 5.54 -8.58 10.33
C LYS A 4 4.59 -8.95 9.18
N ALA A 5 5.07 -9.73 8.21
CA ALA A 5 4.35 -10.02 6.98
C ALA A 5 2.99 -10.67 7.23
N ASP A 6 2.95 -11.62 8.15
CA ASP A 6 1.72 -12.36 8.50
C ASP A 6 0.71 -11.47 9.22
N GLU A 7 1.14 -10.63 10.15
CA GLU A 7 0.25 -9.69 10.83
C GLU A 7 -0.30 -8.63 9.88
N ILE A 8 0.51 -8.13 8.93
CA ILE A 8 0.03 -7.19 7.91
C ILE A 8 -0.99 -7.88 6.99
N ARG A 9 -0.73 -9.12 6.55
CA ARG A 9 -1.68 -9.91 5.77
C ARG A 9 -3.01 -10.03 6.52
N GLU A 10 -2.96 -10.46 7.78
CA GLU A 10 -4.13 -10.64 8.63
C GLU A 10 -4.98 -9.36 8.70
N ILE A 11 -4.34 -8.21 8.97
CA ILE A 11 -5.03 -6.93 9.05
C ILE A 11 -5.71 -6.59 7.73
N ILE A 12 -5.02 -6.78 6.60
CA ILE A 12 -5.59 -6.49 5.28
C ILE A 12 -6.81 -7.39 5.03
N GLU A 13 -6.69 -8.69 5.25
CA GLU A 13 -7.76 -9.64 4.96
C GLU A 13 -8.97 -9.42 5.87
N ARG A 14 -8.75 -9.30 7.19
CA ARG A 14 -9.83 -9.09 8.17
C ARG A 14 -10.54 -7.75 7.98
N VAL A 15 -9.80 -6.65 7.83
CA VAL A 15 -10.40 -5.30 7.82
C VAL A 15 -11.03 -4.99 6.48
N SER A 16 -10.40 -5.37 5.36
CA SER A 16 -10.90 -5.05 4.02
C SER A 16 -11.78 -6.13 3.40
N GLY A 17 -11.82 -7.35 3.99
CA GLY A 17 -12.52 -8.50 3.44
C GLY A 17 -11.89 -9.04 2.14
N ARG A 18 -10.68 -8.60 1.81
CA ARG A 18 -9.93 -9.06 0.64
C ARG A 18 -9.25 -10.39 0.96
N GLU A 19 -9.03 -11.20 -0.06
CA GLU A 19 -8.15 -12.36 0.04
C GLU A 19 -6.83 -12.03 -0.67
N LEU A 20 -5.70 -12.15 0.03
CA LEU A 20 -4.38 -11.96 -0.57
C LEU A 20 -3.87 -13.29 -1.10
N SER A 21 -3.24 -13.27 -2.28
CA SER A 21 -2.55 -14.46 -2.83
C SER A 21 -1.67 -15.09 -1.77
N LYS A 22 -1.57 -16.43 -1.71
CA LYS A 22 -0.69 -17.14 -0.76
C LYS A 22 0.77 -16.67 -0.82
N ASP A 23 1.18 -16.23 -2.00
CA ASP A 23 2.53 -15.73 -2.30
C ASP A 23 2.72 -14.24 -2.02
N TRP A 24 1.69 -13.57 -1.48
CA TRP A 24 1.75 -12.15 -1.18
C TRP A 24 2.80 -11.85 -0.11
N PHE A 25 3.55 -10.77 -0.32
CA PHE A 25 4.58 -10.28 0.59
C PHE A 25 4.53 -8.75 0.73
N PRO A 26 4.82 -8.16 1.90
CA PRO A 26 4.72 -6.71 2.15
C PRO A 26 5.85 -5.88 1.52
N TYR A 27 6.48 -6.36 0.44
CA TYR A 27 7.53 -5.67 -0.31
C TYR A 27 7.55 -6.19 -1.74
N ASN A 28 7.62 -5.28 -2.71
CA ASN A 28 7.72 -5.58 -4.14
C ASN A 28 9.16 -5.37 -4.59
N PRO A 29 9.96 -6.44 -4.79
CA PRO A 29 11.32 -6.34 -5.28
C PRO A 29 11.37 -5.91 -6.75
N ILE A 30 12.45 -5.23 -7.14
CA ILE A 30 12.80 -5.07 -8.57
C ILE A 30 13.53 -6.34 -9.00
N GLY A 31 12.98 -7.02 -10.00
CA GLY A 31 13.49 -8.27 -10.57
C GLY A 31 14.70 -8.08 -11.50
N ALA A 32 15.14 -9.18 -12.08
CA ALA A 32 16.33 -9.25 -12.93
C ALA A 32 16.20 -8.40 -14.22
N ASP A 33 14.98 -8.23 -14.73
CA ASP A 33 14.71 -7.39 -15.90
C ASP A 33 14.47 -5.90 -15.57
N GLY A 34 14.62 -5.52 -14.30
CA GLY A 34 14.37 -4.15 -13.83
C GLY A 34 12.90 -3.81 -13.61
N SER A 35 11.97 -4.75 -13.83
CA SER A 35 10.55 -4.59 -13.51
C SER A 35 10.19 -5.20 -12.15
N MET A 36 8.98 -4.96 -11.66
CA MET A 36 8.42 -5.65 -10.48
C MET A 36 7.43 -6.74 -10.89
N ASP A 37 7.28 -6.99 -12.19
CA ASP A 37 6.31 -7.92 -12.74
C ASP A 37 6.85 -9.35 -12.66
N ASP A 38 5.97 -10.31 -12.39
CA ASP A 38 6.31 -11.74 -12.25
C ASP A 38 7.42 -12.02 -11.22
N VAL A 39 7.62 -11.14 -10.24
CA VAL A 39 8.57 -11.34 -9.14
C VAL A 39 7.88 -12.02 -7.97
N LEU A 40 8.32 -13.24 -7.65
CA LEU A 40 7.85 -14.02 -6.52
C LEU A 40 8.86 -13.95 -5.38
N VAL A 41 8.44 -13.47 -4.20
CA VAL A 41 9.28 -13.50 -3.01
C VAL A 41 9.37 -14.93 -2.48
N THR A 42 10.59 -15.41 -2.26
CA THR A 42 10.88 -16.77 -1.79
C THR A 42 11.39 -16.82 -0.35
N GLY A 43 11.81 -15.68 0.20
CA GLY A 43 12.27 -15.61 1.57
C GLY A 43 12.69 -14.20 1.99
N PHE A 44 12.90 -14.03 3.29
CA PHE A 44 13.36 -12.79 3.88
C PHE A 44 14.34 -13.08 5.01
N GLU A 45 15.50 -12.44 4.95
CA GLU A 45 16.51 -12.41 6.01
C GLU A 45 17.10 -11.02 6.02
N TRP A 46 16.92 -10.24 7.09
CA TRP A 46 17.39 -8.86 7.13
C TRP A 46 18.88 -8.75 6.74
N PRO A 47 19.27 -7.90 5.77
CA PRO A 47 18.47 -6.87 5.08
C PRO A 47 17.94 -7.29 3.69
N TYR A 48 17.95 -8.57 3.35
CA TYR A 48 17.65 -9.12 2.04
C TYR A 48 16.23 -9.70 1.93
N VAL A 49 15.57 -9.39 0.83
CA VAL A 49 14.38 -10.12 0.34
C VAL A 49 14.82 -10.96 -0.84
N HIS A 50 14.66 -12.28 -0.75
CA HIS A 50 14.97 -13.23 -1.81
C HIS A 50 13.78 -13.40 -2.73
N TRP A 51 14.03 -13.51 -4.03
CA TRP A 51 12.97 -13.62 -5.03
C TRP A 51 13.40 -14.45 -6.24
N THR A 52 12.40 -14.91 -7.00
CA THR A 52 12.57 -15.49 -8.33
C THR A 52 11.73 -14.72 -9.36
N GLN A 53 12.26 -14.53 -10.56
CA GLN A 53 11.56 -13.94 -11.70
C GLN A 53 11.86 -14.77 -12.95
N ARG A 54 10.82 -15.42 -13.51
CA ARG A 54 10.93 -16.24 -14.74
C ARG A 54 12.08 -17.26 -14.70
N GLY A 55 12.31 -17.87 -13.54
CA GLY A 55 13.35 -18.89 -13.33
C GLY A 55 14.73 -18.34 -12.94
N LEU A 56 14.91 -17.02 -12.88
CA LEU A 56 16.13 -16.40 -12.35
C LEU A 56 15.95 -16.06 -10.87
N GLU A 57 16.92 -16.45 -10.06
CA GLU A 57 16.97 -16.09 -8.63
C GLU A 57 17.69 -14.76 -8.42
N GLY A 58 17.24 -14.00 -7.44
CA GLY A 58 17.85 -12.75 -7.04
C GLY A 58 17.56 -12.39 -5.59
N LYS A 59 18.11 -11.27 -5.17
CA LYS A 59 17.82 -10.67 -3.87
C LYS A 59 17.83 -9.16 -3.97
N SER A 60 16.99 -8.53 -3.15
CA SER A 60 16.94 -7.08 -3.00
C SER A 60 17.41 -6.70 -1.59
N ASP A 61 18.37 -5.80 -1.50
CA ASP A 61 18.82 -5.14 -0.27
C ASP A 61 17.86 -3.99 0.06
N LEU A 62 17.13 -4.14 1.16
CA LEU A 62 16.13 -3.16 1.61
C LEU A 62 16.72 -1.78 1.90
N ARG A 63 18.04 -1.67 2.08
CA ARG A 63 18.75 -0.39 2.33
C ARG A 63 19.06 0.38 1.06
N LYS A 64 18.88 -0.23 -0.12
CA LYS A 64 19.31 0.32 -1.42
C LYS A 64 18.16 0.69 -2.36
N ALA A 65 16.92 0.68 -1.88
CA ALA A 65 15.74 0.94 -2.69
C ALA A 65 15.61 0.00 -3.92
N GLU A 66 16.03 -1.27 -3.76
CA GLU A 66 15.94 -2.32 -4.79
C GLU A 66 14.50 -2.90 -4.89
N GLY A 67 13.49 -2.05 -4.75
CA GLY A 67 12.08 -2.39 -4.60
C GLY A 67 11.31 -1.34 -3.79
N LYS A 68 10.05 -1.63 -3.49
CA LYS A 68 9.18 -0.71 -2.75
C LYS A 68 8.14 -1.42 -1.90
N LEU A 69 7.62 -0.72 -0.90
CA LEU A 69 6.43 -1.15 -0.18
C LEU A 69 5.18 -1.04 -1.09
N PRO A 70 4.24 -2.00 -1.02
CA PRO A 70 2.90 -1.81 -1.55
C PRO A 70 2.24 -0.57 -0.94
N TRP A 71 1.49 0.21 -1.72
CA TRP A 71 0.93 1.50 -1.29
C TRP A 71 0.09 1.41 0.00
N ARG A 72 -0.61 0.29 0.21
CA ARG A 72 -1.44 0.04 1.41
C ARG A 72 -0.61 -0.11 2.69
N ILE A 73 0.69 -0.29 2.57
CA ILE A 73 1.67 -0.39 3.66
C ILE A 73 2.57 0.85 3.69
N ASP A 74 2.99 1.32 2.52
CA ASP A 74 3.78 2.54 2.35
C ASP A 74 3.07 3.75 2.98
N TRP A 75 1.76 3.90 2.75
CA TRP A 75 0.99 5.01 3.30
C TRP A 75 1.02 5.07 4.84
N PRO A 76 0.64 4.01 5.59
CA PRO A 76 0.74 4.02 7.04
C PRO A 76 2.18 4.05 7.57
N ALA A 77 3.16 3.49 6.87
CA ALA A 77 4.57 3.61 7.25
C ALA A 77 5.05 5.08 7.21
N ARG A 78 4.63 5.83 6.19
CA ARG A 78 4.96 7.26 6.07
C ARG A 78 4.33 8.12 7.17
N TRP A 79 3.14 7.76 7.67
CA TRP A 79 2.51 8.50 8.76
C TRP A 79 3.42 8.58 9.99
N GLY A 80 3.91 7.43 10.43
CA GLY A 80 4.87 7.34 11.53
C GLY A 80 6.19 8.01 11.22
N TRP A 81 6.78 7.67 10.06
CA TRP A 81 8.09 8.18 9.68
C TRP A 81 8.18 9.72 9.60
N ILE A 82 7.14 10.36 9.06
CA ILE A 82 7.09 11.82 8.91
C ILE A 82 6.48 12.50 10.16
N GLY A 83 5.71 11.78 10.97
CA GLY A 83 4.96 12.34 12.09
C GLY A 83 3.69 13.06 11.64
N ILE A 84 2.93 12.47 10.71
CA ILE A 84 1.68 13.04 10.20
C ILE A 84 0.61 12.98 11.29
N THR A 85 0.04 14.13 11.66
CA THR A 85 -0.99 14.24 12.71
C THR A 85 -2.42 14.36 12.16
N CYS A 86 -2.57 14.83 10.91
CA CYS A 86 -3.83 14.95 10.19
C CYS A 86 -3.56 14.80 8.69
N GLU A 87 -4.40 14.04 7.98
CA GLU A 87 -4.30 13.91 6.53
C GLU A 87 -5.71 13.76 5.90
N PRO A 88 -6.12 14.68 5.00
CA PRO A 88 -7.36 14.53 4.27
C PRO A 88 -7.22 13.53 3.12
N PHE A 89 -8.29 12.80 2.82
CA PHE A 89 -8.32 11.83 1.72
C PHE A 89 -9.73 11.67 1.13
N GLY A 90 -9.78 11.11 -0.08
CA GLY A 90 -11.02 10.88 -0.80
C GLY A 90 -11.93 9.87 -0.11
N LYS A 91 -13.24 9.99 -0.36
CA LYS A 91 -14.27 9.09 0.17
C LYS A 91 -13.99 7.62 -0.06
N ASP A 92 -13.41 7.27 -1.20
CA ASP A 92 -12.99 5.93 -1.56
C ASP A 92 -12.01 5.31 -0.54
N HIS A 93 -11.08 6.10 0.00
CA HIS A 93 -10.17 5.65 1.05
C HIS A 93 -10.82 5.57 2.43
N GLY A 94 -11.82 6.42 2.68
CA GLY A 94 -12.55 6.53 3.95
C GLY A 94 -13.73 5.57 4.13
N THR A 95 -14.01 4.70 3.15
CA THR A 95 -15.05 3.67 3.26
C THR A 95 -14.73 2.64 4.37
N ALA A 96 -15.76 1.96 4.88
CA ALA A 96 -15.55 0.82 5.78
C ALA A 96 -14.74 -0.27 5.07
N GLY A 97 -13.64 -0.72 5.68
CA GLY A 97 -12.68 -1.62 5.03
C GLY A 97 -11.78 -0.97 3.96
N GLY A 98 -11.94 0.34 3.75
CA GLY A 98 -11.09 1.17 2.90
C GLY A 98 -9.63 1.20 3.37
N SER A 99 -8.77 1.83 2.58
CA SER A 99 -7.33 1.85 2.88
C SER A 99 -6.97 2.58 4.16
N TYR A 100 -7.73 3.60 4.55
CA TYR A 100 -7.51 4.25 5.85
C TYR A 100 -7.81 3.28 7.01
N SER A 101 -8.85 2.44 6.88
CA SER A 101 -9.20 1.45 7.91
C SER A 101 -8.08 0.43 8.14
N THR A 102 -7.54 -0.16 7.06
CA THR A 102 -6.37 -1.06 7.17
C THR A 102 -5.13 -0.31 7.64
N GLY A 103 -4.91 0.91 7.10
CA GLY A 103 -3.72 1.70 7.40
C GLY A 103 -3.64 2.07 8.88
N ARG A 104 -4.78 2.37 9.51
CA ARG A 104 -4.86 2.69 10.94
C ARG A 104 -4.32 1.57 11.82
N GLU A 105 -4.65 0.32 11.51
CA GLU A 105 -4.16 -0.84 12.26
C GLU A 105 -2.71 -1.15 11.94
N ILE A 106 -2.28 -1.01 10.67
CA ILE A 106 -0.88 -1.17 10.27
C ILE A 106 0.03 -0.12 10.92
N SER A 107 -0.43 1.13 11.03
CA SER A 107 0.29 2.21 11.74
C SER A 107 0.55 1.83 13.19
N LYS A 108 -0.48 1.35 13.88
CA LYS A 108 -0.37 0.87 15.27
C LYS A 108 0.54 -0.35 15.38
N LEU A 109 0.50 -1.26 14.40
CA LEU A 109 1.42 -2.39 14.33
C LEU A 109 2.88 -1.93 14.22
N PHE A 110 3.14 -0.79 13.57
CA PHE A 110 4.48 -0.18 13.53
C PHE A 110 4.83 0.63 14.77
N GLY A 111 3.88 0.87 15.68
CA GLY A 111 4.08 1.62 16.91
C GLY A 111 3.72 3.10 16.80
N ASP A 112 3.06 3.50 15.72
CA ASP A 112 2.74 4.88 15.41
C ASP A 112 1.24 5.17 15.55
N GLU A 113 0.90 6.36 16.07
CA GLU A 113 -0.49 6.82 16.10
C GLU A 113 -0.94 7.29 14.70
N PRO A 114 -2.05 6.75 14.17
CA PRO A 114 -2.55 7.12 12.86
C PRO A 114 -3.12 8.54 12.88
N PRO A 115 -3.02 9.28 11.76
CA PRO A 115 -3.44 10.67 11.72
C PRO A 115 -4.95 10.82 11.88
N MET A 116 -5.36 11.99 12.38
CA MET A 116 -6.76 12.40 12.35
C MET A 116 -7.28 12.36 10.90
N PRO A 117 -8.38 11.64 10.62
CA PRO A 117 -8.91 11.55 9.27
C PRO A 117 -9.75 12.77 8.90
N LEU A 118 -9.68 13.19 7.64
CA LEU A 118 -10.61 14.15 7.05
C LEU A 118 -11.05 13.69 5.66
N THR A 119 -12.24 13.07 5.59
CA THR A 119 -12.77 12.58 4.32
C THR A 119 -13.46 13.69 3.54
N TYR A 120 -13.02 13.95 2.30
CA TYR A 120 -13.73 14.84 1.38
C TYR A 120 -14.66 14.09 0.43
N GLU A 121 -15.74 14.76 0.00
CA GLU A 121 -16.71 14.24 -0.95
C GLU A 121 -16.29 14.48 -2.40
N TRP A 122 -17.03 13.85 -3.32
CA TRP A 122 -16.84 14.04 -4.76
C TRP A 122 -17.05 15.49 -5.18
N ILE A 123 -16.10 16.02 -5.96
CA ILE A 123 -16.30 17.26 -6.69
C ILE A 123 -17.19 16.96 -7.89
N SER A 124 -18.33 17.64 -7.96
CA SER A 124 -19.33 17.46 -9.03
C SER A 124 -19.55 18.76 -9.78
N LEU A 125 -19.71 18.66 -11.10
CA LEU A 125 -20.12 19.78 -11.94
C LEU A 125 -21.65 19.80 -12.07
N ARG A 126 -22.24 20.98 -11.93
CA ARG A 126 -23.68 21.18 -12.10
C ARG A 126 -24.10 20.68 -13.49
N GLY A 127 -25.02 19.72 -13.52
CA GLY A 127 -25.56 19.13 -14.74
C GLY A 127 -24.71 18.04 -15.39
N GLN A 128 -23.52 17.72 -14.85
CA GLN A 128 -22.64 16.68 -15.41
C GLN A 128 -22.25 15.59 -14.40
N GLY A 129 -22.61 15.77 -13.12
CA GLY A 129 -22.33 14.79 -12.07
C GLY A 129 -20.87 14.85 -11.59
N ALA A 130 -20.42 13.76 -10.96
CA ALA A 130 -19.05 13.64 -10.46
C ALA A 130 -18.03 13.62 -11.62
N MET A 131 -16.83 14.16 -11.37
CA MET A 131 -15.76 14.10 -12.36
C MET A 131 -15.32 12.65 -12.60
N SER A 132 -15.17 12.29 -13.87
CA SER A 132 -14.76 10.96 -14.30
C SER A 132 -14.10 11.01 -15.68
N SER A 133 -12.90 10.43 -15.76
CA SER A 133 -12.11 10.35 -16.99
C SER A 133 -12.82 9.56 -18.10
N SER A 134 -13.57 8.52 -17.75
CA SER A 134 -14.31 7.70 -18.73
C SER A 134 -15.44 8.45 -19.41
N THR A 135 -15.96 9.50 -18.77
CA THR A 135 -17.03 10.36 -19.31
C THR A 135 -16.51 11.66 -19.93
N GLY A 136 -15.19 11.86 -19.96
CA GLY A 136 -14.58 13.11 -20.42
C GLY A 136 -14.83 14.31 -19.51
N ASN A 137 -15.42 14.10 -18.32
CA ASN A 137 -15.75 15.13 -17.36
C ASN A 137 -14.60 15.34 -16.37
N THR A 138 -13.52 15.96 -16.85
CA THR A 138 -12.31 16.26 -16.07
C THR A 138 -11.99 17.75 -16.18
N ILE A 139 -11.86 18.43 -15.05
CA ILE A 139 -11.49 19.86 -14.98
C ILE A 139 -10.15 19.98 -14.24
N GLY A 140 -9.21 20.70 -14.86
CA GLY A 140 -7.96 21.10 -14.21
C GLY A 140 -8.10 22.44 -13.48
N PRO A 141 -7.15 22.77 -12.58
CA PRO A 141 -7.06 24.08 -11.96
C PRO A 141 -6.81 25.21 -12.95
#